data_AF-A0A6H5L1R1-F1
#
_entry.id   AF-A0A6H5L1R1-F1
#
_cell.length_a   1.000
_cell.length_b   1.000
_cell.length_c   1.000
_cell.angle_alpha   90.00
_cell.angle_beta   90.00
_cell.angle_gamma   90.00
#
_symmetry.space_group_name_H-M   'P 1'
#
loop_
_entity.id
_entity.type
_entity.pdbx_description
1 polymer ?
#
loop_
_entity_poly.entity_id
_entity_poly.type
_entity_poly.pdbx_seq_one_letter_code
_entity_poly.pdbx_strand_id
1 'polypeptide(L)'
;MLELWSEALGLPPGFSFRGLMSTESQLLVWKGEGLPADDLSQENALVLANSLGRVPFIIDPANACTAWLQSFLAKDASRPLEVVSAADARFTSRVELSVRFGKTLLVLECDGVEPMLYPLIRQDLVHQGPRYVVQVGDKVRKPVTSD
;
A
#
# COMPACT_ATOMS: atom_id res chain seq x y z
N MET A 1 2.38 -12.09 23.13
CA MET A 1 1.29 -12.31 22.13
C MET A 1 1.63 -13.50 21.24
N LEU A 2 2.69 -13.46 20.44
CA LEU A 2 3.06 -14.60 19.57
C LEU A 2 3.27 -15.90 20.36
N GLU A 3 4.02 -15.86 21.46
CA GLU A 3 4.24 -17.03 22.33
C GLU A 3 2.93 -17.64 22.88
N LEU A 4 2.00 -16.80 23.33
CA LEU A 4 0.69 -17.22 23.83
C LEU A 4 -0.12 -17.94 22.75
N TRP A 5 -0.12 -17.41 21.52
CA TRP A 5 -0.80 -18.04 20.39
C TRP A 5 -0.11 -19.33 19.93
N SER A 6 1.23 -19.36 19.96
CA SER A 6 1.99 -20.57 19.64
C SER A 6 1.68 -21.70 20.62
N GLU A 7 1.60 -21.38 21.92
CA GLU A 7 1.20 -22.34 22.96
C GLU A 7 -0.26 -22.80 22.77
N ALA A 8 -1.18 -21.84 22.60
CA ALA A 8 -2.61 -22.14 22.42
C ALA A 8 -2.91 -23.01 21.17
N LEU A 9 -2.11 -22.85 20.11
CA LEU A 9 -2.25 -23.61 18.86
C LEU A 9 -1.38 -24.88 18.83
N GLY A 10 -0.59 -25.15 19.88
CA GLY A 10 0.28 -26.32 19.95
C GLY A 10 1.39 -26.31 18.88
N LEU A 11 1.89 -25.13 18.50
CA LEU A 11 2.95 -25.02 17.51
C LEU A 11 4.27 -25.62 18.04
N PRO A 12 5.09 -26.24 17.18
CA PRO A 12 6.34 -26.84 17.59
C PRO A 12 7.31 -25.80 18.16
N PRO A 13 8.17 -26.19 19.11
CA PRO A 13 9.24 -25.31 19.60
C PRO A 13 10.15 -24.90 18.44
N GLY A 14 10.42 -23.60 18.33
CA GLY A 14 11.18 -23.03 17.22
C GLY A 14 10.35 -22.63 16.00
N PHE A 15 9.02 -22.60 16.10
CA PHE A 15 8.18 -22.00 15.06
C PHE A 15 8.62 -20.56 14.75
N SER A 16 8.87 -20.28 13.47
CA SER A 16 9.22 -18.95 12.98
C SER A 16 8.16 -18.47 11.99
N PHE A 17 7.41 -17.44 12.36
CA PHE A 17 6.45 -16.80 11.46
C PHE A 17 7.16 -16.24 10.22
N ARG A 18 8.33 -15.62 10.39
CA ARG A 18 9.16 -15.14 9.28
C ARG A 18 9.56 -16.30 8.35
N GLY A 19 10.03 -17.42 8.89
CA GLY A 19 10.41 -18.58 8.08
C GLY A 19 9.22 -19.24 7.36
N LEU A 20 8.01 -19.11 7.90
CA LEU A 20 6.79 -19.58 7.24
C LEU A 20 6.37 -18.67 6.09
N MET A 21 6.45 -17.35 6.28
CA MET A 21 5.90 -16.35 5.36
C MET A 21 6.90 -15.86 4.30
N SER A 22 8.16 -16.28 4.38
CA SER A 22 9.23 -15.79 3.51
C SER A 22 10.24 -16.87 3.18
N THR A 23 11.02 -16.63 2.12
CA THR A 23 12.18 -17.44 1.76
C THR A 23 13.46 -16.61 1.93
N GLU A 24 14.59 -17.27 2.20
CA GLU A 24 15.89 -16.56 2.30
C GLU A 24 16.23 -15.75 1.04
N SER A 25 15.87 -16.27 -0.14
CA SER A 25 16.05 -15.56 -1.41
C SER A 25 15.24 -14.27 -1.45
N GLN A 26 13.98 -14.27 -1.01
CA GLN A 26 13.14 -13.07 -0.95
C GLN A 26 13.70 -12.03 0.01
N LEU A 27 14.11 -12.44 1.21
CA LEU A 27 14.70 -11.53 2.20
C LEU A 27 16.01 -10.92 1.68
N LEU A 28 16.82 -11.70 0.95
CA LEU A 28 18.05 -11.22 0.33
C LEU A 28 17.77 -10.18 -0.76
N VAL A 29 16.73 -10.37 -1.55
CA VAL A 29 16.29 -9.38 -2.55
C VAL A 29 15.89 -8.07 -1.88
N TRP A 30 15.05 -8.11 -0.83
CA TRP A 30 14.65 -6.91 -0.10
C TRP A 30 15.82 -6.19 0.56
N LYS A 31 16.78 -6.95 1.11
CA LYS A 31 18.03 -6.38 1.62
C LYS A 31 18.82 -5.67 0.53
N GLY A 32 18.90 -6.25 -0.68
CA GLY A 32 19.53 -5.62 -1.84
C GLY A 32 18.80 -4.37 -2.33
N GLU A 33 17.50 -4.25 -2.06
CA GLU A 33 16.67 -3.08 -2.36
C GLU A 33 16.74 -1.98 -1.30
N GLY A 34 17.51 -2.19 -0.22
CA GLY A 34 17.71 -1.20 0.84
C GLY A 34 16.84 -1.39 2.08
N LEU A 35 16.06 -2.48 2.17
CA LEU A 35 15.34 -2.81 3.41
C LEU A 35 16.36 -3.18 4.51
N PRO A 36 16.27 -2.60 5.71
CA PRO A 36 17.10 -3.00 6.85
C PRO A 36 16.94 -4.49 7.18
N ALA A 37 18.04 -5.13 7.60
CA ALA A 37 18.10 -6.56 7.85
C ALA A 37 17.70 -6.97 9.29
N ASP A 38 17.24 -6.02 10.10
CA ASP A 38 16.73 -6.33 11.44
C ASP A 38 15.37 -7.04 11.37
N ASP A 39 15.05 -7.81 12.42
CA ASP A 39 13.86 -8.66 12.44
C ASP A 39 12.57 -7.85 12.28
N LEU A 40 12.46 -6.67 12.91
CA LEU A 40 11.27 -5.83 12.86
C LEU A 40 11.02 -5.29 11.44
N SER A 41 12.06 -4.80 10.75
CA SER A 41 11.93 -4.32 9.37
C SER A 41 11.51 -5.44 8.41
N GLN A 42 12.05 -6.65 8.58
CA GLN A 42 11.68 -7.80 7.76
C GLN A 42 10.25 -8.26 8.05
N GLU A 43 9.82 -8.29 9.30
CA GLU A 43 8.43 -8.60 9.68
C GLU A 43 7.45 -7.56 9.13
N ASN A 44 7.76 -6.27 9.22
CA ASN A 44 6.95 -5.20 8.66
C ASN A 44 6.84 -5.32 7.13
N ALA A 45 7.93 -5.63 6.44
CA ALA A 45 7.91 -5.88 5.00
C ALA A 45 7.03 -7.09 4.64
N LEU A 46 7.04 -8.14 5.46
CA LEU A 46 6.14 -9.29 5.28
C LEU A 46 4.67 -8.92 5.45
N VAL A 47 4.35 -8.12 6.46
CA VAL A 47 2.99 -7.60 6.64
C VAL A 47 2.56 -6.80 5.42
N LEU A 48 3.41 -5.89 4.92
CA LEU A 48 3.12 -5.08 3.74
C LEU A 48 2.92 -5.92 2.48
N ALA A 49 3.80 -6.90 2.24
CA ALA A 49 3.74 -7.78 1.07
C ALA A 49 2.50 -8.68 1.06
N ASN A 50 1.97 -9.03 2.24
CA ASN A 50 0.84 -9.97 2.37
C ASN A 50 -0.50 -9.28 2.73
N SER A 51 -0.54 -7.96 2.88
CA SER A 51 -1.75 -7.20 3.25
C SER A 51 -2.69 -6.96 2.06
N LEU A 52 -3.21 -8.04 1.48
CA LEU A 52 -4.17 -7.96 0.37
C LEU A 52 -5.48 -7.31 0.83
N GLY A 53 -5.99 -6.37 0.03
CA GLY A 53 -7.28 -5.71 0.27
C GLY A 53 -7.29 -4.69 1.41
N ARG A 54 -6.14 -4.35 1.98
CA ARG A 54 -5.99 -3.26 2.96
C ARG A 54 -5.03 -2.20 2.44
N VAL A 55 -5.20 -0.97 2.90
CA VAL A 55 -4.29 0.14 2.60
C VAL A 55 -3.41 0.38 3.83
N PRO A 56 -2.10 0.06 3.78
CA PRO A 56 -1.23 0.24 4.92
C PRO A 56 -0.95 1.73 5.18
N PHE A 57 -0.92 2.11 6.45
CA PHE A 57 -0.42 3.41 6.90
C PHE A 57 0.94 3.17 7.57
N ILE A 58 1.98 3.81 7.04
CA ILE A 58 3.38 3.50 7.39
C ILE A 58 3.97 4.68 8.16
N ILE A 59 4.54 4.37 9.32
CA ILE A 59 5.25 5.33 10.16
C ILE A 59 6.74 5.04 10.00
N ASP A 60 7.44 5.88 9.24
CA ASP A 60 8.85 5.68 8.89
C ASP A 60 9.70 6.94 9.17
N PRO A 61 10.15 7.14 10.42
CA PRO A 61 10.93 8.34 10.77
C PRO A 61 12.31 8.39 10.10
N ALA A 62 12.83 7.25 9.63
CA ALA A 62 14.15 7.16 9.03
C ALA A 62 14.14 7.16 7.49
N ASN A 63 12.95 7.18 6.86
CA ASN A 63 12.72 7.07 5.42
C ASN A 63 13.31 5.80 4.76
N ALA A 64 13.73 4.80 5.54
CA ALA A 64 14.34 3.58 5.02
C ALA A 64 13.30 2.68 4.35
N CYS A 65 12.12 2.54 4.96
CA CYS A 65 11.01 1.77 4.39
C CYS A 65 10.48 2.45 3.13
N THR A 66 10.42 3.79 3.13
CA THR A 66 9.96 4.60 2.00
C THR A 66 10.84 4.39 0.77
N ALA A 67 12.16 4.42 0.93
CA ALA A 67 13.11 4.16 -0.17
C ALA A 67 12.97 2.72 -0.71
N TRP A 68 12.86 1.75 0.19
CA TRP A 68 12.64 0.36 -0.18
C TRP A 68 11.33 0.17 -0.96
N LEU A 69 10.21 0.73 -0.50
CA LEU A 69 8.91 0.61 -1.16
C LEU A 69 8.91 1.21 -2.57
N GLN A 70 9.57 2.34 -2.78
CA GLN A 70 9.70 2.90 -4.12
C GLN A 70 10.43 1.95 -5.07
N SER A 71 11.53 1.34 -4.61
CA SER A 71 12.30 0.35 -5.38
C SER A 71 11.48 -0.93 -5.63
N PHE A 72 10.85 -1.46 -4.59
CA PHE A 72 10.07 -2.69 -4.63
C PHE A 72 8.84 -2.56 -5.55
N LEU A 73 8.06 -1.49 -5.41
CA LEU A 73 6.84 -1.26 -6.18
C LEU A 73 7.10 -0.82 -7.63
N ALA A 74 8.21 -0.14 -7.91
CA ALA A 74 8.55 0.29 -9.27
C ALA A 74 8.86 -0.89 -10.22
N LYS A 75 9.10 -2.10 -9.70
CA LYS A 75 9.36 -3.30 -10.51
C LYS A 75 8.12 -3.84 -11.21
N ASP A 76 6.92 -3.53 -10.71
CA ASP A 76 5.68 -3.97 -11.32
C ASP A 76 5.32 -3.10 -12.54
N ALA A 77 5.76 -3.55 -13.72
CA ALA A 77 5.46 -2.88 -14.98
C ALA A 77 3.96 -2.89 -15.35
N SER A 78 3.17 -3.80 -14.77
CA SER A 78 1.72 -3.87 -15.02
C SER A 78 0.95 -2.77 -14.29
N ARG A 79 1.50 -2.29 -13.17
CA ARG A 79 0.90 -1.25 -12.33
C ARG A 79 1.94 -0.17 -12.01
N PRO A 80 2.15 0.78 -12.94
CA PRO A 80 3.19 1.79 -12.77
C PRO A 80 3.00 2.56 -11.46
N LEU A 81 4.11 2.80 -10.77
CA LEU A 81 4.15 3.50 -9.49
C LEU A 81 3.97 5.02 -9.71
N GLU A 82 3.08 5.62 -8.93
CA GLU A 82 2.90 7.05 -8.78
C GLU A 82 3.24 7.44 -7.33
N VAL A 83 4.31 8.23 -7.15
CA VAL A 83 4.71 8.76 -5.84
C VAL A 83 4.27 10.22 -5.73
N VAL A 84 3.46 10.55 -4.73
CA VAL A 84 2.92 11.91 -4.54
C VAL A 84 2.98 12.32 -3.07
N SER A 85 3.30 13.57 -2.77
CA SER A 85 3.16 14.12 -1.41
C SER A 85 1.72 14.55 -1.16
N ALA A 86 1.20 14.38 0.05
CA ALA A 86 -0.12 14.89 0.44
C ALA A 86 -0.21 16.44 0.30
N ALA A 87 0.92 17.14 0.45
CA ALA A 87 1.01 18.59 0.30
C ALA A 87 1.15 19.07 -1.16
N ASP A 88 1.22 18.16 -2.14
CA ASP A 88 1.35 18.51 -3.56
C ASP A 88 0.10 19.27 -4.04
N ALA A 89 0.27 20.46 -4.64
CA ALA A 89 -0.84 21.25 -5.19
C ALA A 89 -1.64 20.49 -6.27
N ARG A 90 -1.04 19.45 -6.87
CA ARG A 90 -1.67 18.58 -7.87
C ARG A 90 -2.15 17.25 -7.28
N PHE A 91 -2.10 17.06 -5.96
CA PHE A 91 -2.43 15.81 -5.26
C PHE A 91 -3.75 15.19 -5.78
N THR A 92 -4.86 15.93 -5.73
CA THR A 92 -6.17 15.46 -6.21
C THR A 92 -6.12 14.97 -7.64
N SER A 93 -5.51 15.74 -8.55
CA SER A 93 -5.42 15.39 -9.97
C SER A 93 -4.58 14.13 -10.18
N ARG A 94 -3.49 13.95 -9.42
CA ARG A 94 -2.61 12.77 -9.51
C ARG A 94 -3.29 11.52 -8.96
N VAL A 95 -4.07 11.65 -7.88
CA VAL A 95 -4.89 10.56 -7.34
C VAL A 95 -5.96 10.14 -8.35
N GLU A 96 -6.73 11.09 -8.90
CA GLU A 96 -7.76 10.81 -9.92
C GLU A 96 -7.20 10.06 -11.13
N LEU A 97 -6.07 10.52 -11.67
CA LEU A 97 -5.42 9.86 -12.81
C LEU A 97 -4.87 8.49 -12.43
N SER A 98 -4.33 8.33 -11.23
CA SER A 98 -3.82 7.04 -10.75
C SER A 98 -4.93 6.00 -10.66
N VAL A 99 -6.08 6.38 -10.10
CA VAL A 99 -7.27 5.52 -10.04
C VAL A 99 -7.76 5.17 -11.45
N ARG A 100 -7.85 6.17 -12.35
CA ARG A 100 -8.32 5.97 -13.73
C ARG A 100 -7.44 5.02 -14.54
N PHE A 101 -6.13 5.06 -14.35
CA PHE A 101 -5.17 4.27 -15.13
C PHE A 101 -4.66 3.02 -14.40
N GLY A 102 -5.18 2.70 -13.21
CA GLY A 102 -4.77 1.51 -12.47
C GLY A 102 -3.34 1.56 -11.93
N LYS A 103 -2.84 2.76 -11.63
CA LYS A 103 -1.49 2.95 -11.07
C LYS A 103 -1.41 2.47 -9.62
N THR A 104 -0.23 2.09 -9.18
CA THR A 104 0.07 1.91 -7.75
C THR A 104 0.38 3.28 -7.17
N LEU A 105 -0.36 3.73 -6.16
CA LEU A 105 -0.19 5.04 -5.55
C LEU A 105 0.56 4.91 -4.22
N LEU A 106 1.68 5.64 -4.08
CA LEU A 106 2.39 5.83 -2.82
C LEU A 106 2.25 7.30 -2.41
N VAL A 107 1.56 7.55 -1.30
CA VAL A 107 1.39 8.90 -0.76
C VAL A 107 2.39 9.11 0.37
N LEU A 108 3.17 10.19 0.28
CA LEU A 108 4.20 10.58 1.24
C LEU A 108 3.74 11.79 2.07
N GLU A 109 4.47 12.05 3.16
CA GLU A 109 4.29 13.26 3.99
C GLU A 109 2.85 13.41 4.50
N CYS A 110 2.24 12.29 4.89
CA CYS A 110 0.87 12.25 5.41
C CYS A 110 0.88 12.39 6.93
N ASP A 111 0.26 13.45 7.47
CA ASP A 111 -0.03 13.54 8.91
C ASP A 111 -1.24 12.68 9.31
N GLY A 112 -2.04 12.29 8.33
CA GLY A 112 -3.21 11.44 8.47
C GLY A 112 -3.75 11.02 7.11
N VAL A 113 -4.95 10.43 7.11
CA VAL A 113 -5.61 10.03 5.87
C VAL A 113 -6.46 11.18 5.35
N GLU A 114 -6.10 11.69 4.17
CA GLU A 114 -6.87 12.72 3.46
C GLU A 114 -8.32 12.26 3.21
N PRO A 115 -9.35 13.06 3.57
CA PRO A 115 -10.76 12.65 3.47
C PRO A 115 -11.18 12.19 2.07
N MET A 116 -10.58 12.75 1.01
CA MET A 116 -10.86 12.34 -0.36
C MET A 116 -10.47 10.88 -0.68
N LEU A 117 -9.58 10.29 0.11
CA LEU A 117 -9.15 8.90 -0.03
C LEU A 117 -10.08 7.91 0.67
N TYR A 118 -11.00 8.36 1.55
CA TYR A 118 -11.86 7.46 2.30
C TYR A 118 -12.70 6.52 1.41
N PRO A 119 -13.34 6.99 0.32
CA PRO A 119 -14.08 6.08 -0.56
C PRO A 119 -13.18 5.05 -1.24
N LEU A 120 -11.92 5.41 -1.54
CA LEU A 120 -10.94 4.50 -2.13
C LEU A 120 -10.49 3.44 -1.13
N ILE A 121 -10.16 3.86 0.10
CA ILE A 121 -9.68 2.97 1.17
C ILE A 121 -10.79 2.01 1.62
N ARG A 122 -12.03 2.50 1.72
CA ARG A 122 -13.20 1.66 2.04
C ARG A 122 -13.67 0.80 0.87
N GLN A 123 -13.15 1.04 -0.33
CA GLN A 123 -13.58 0.38 -1.56
C GLN A 123 -15.08 0.58 -1.82
N ASP A 124 -15.56 1.82 -1.65
CA ASP A 124 -16.95 2.24 -1.89
C ASP A 124 -17.24 2.29 -3.41
N LEU A 125 -17.22 1.13 -4.06
CA LEU A 125 -17.42 0.98 -5.49
C LEU A 125 -18.91 0.89 -5.81
N VAL A 126 -19.39 1.79 -6.66
CA VAL A 126 -20.75 1.77 -7.20
C VAL A 126 -20.73 1.14 -8.58
N HIS A 127 -21.66 0.23 -8.82
CA HIS A 127 -21.83 -0.40 -10.13
C HIS A 127 -22.59 0.53 -11.08
N GLN A 128 -22.00 0.89 -12.21
CA GLN A 128 -22.63 1.67 -13.27
C GLN A 128 -22.45 0.95 -14.63
N GLY A 129 -23.48 0.23 -15.05
CA GLY A 129 -23.43 -0.59 -16.27
C GLY A 129 -22.37 -1.69 -16.13
N PRO A 130 -21.40 -1.85 -17.04
CA PRO A 130 -20.35 -2.86 -16.93
C PRO A 130 -19.12 -2.41 -16.11
N ARG A 131 -19.16 -1.22 -15.50
CA ARG A 131 -17.99 -0.61 -14.82
C ARG A 131 -18.29 -0.37 -13.35
N TYR A 132 -17.23 -0.48 -12.53
CA TYR A 132 -17.23 0.06 -11.18
C TYR A 132 -16.74 1.50 -11.21
N VAL A 133 -17.41 2.36 -10.44
CA VAL A 133 -17.03 3.76 -10.26
C VAL A 133 -16.88 4.06 -8.77
N VAL A 134 -16.00 4.99 -8.44
CA VAL A 134 -15.78 5.47 -7.08
C VAL A 134 -15.69 6.98 -7.11
N GLN A 135 -16.29 7.63 -6.11
CA GLN A 135 -16.21 9.08 -5.98
C GLN A 135 -14.86 9.45 -5.37
N VAL A 136 -14.09 10.28 -6.07
CA VAL A 136 -12.82 10.82 -5.60
C VAL A 136 -12.94 12.35 -5.59
N GLY A 137 -12.89 12.95 -4.41
CA GLY A 137 -13.10 14.39 -4.21
C GLY A 137 -14.53 14.88 -4.52
N ASP A 138 -14.70 16.20 -4.63
CA ASP A 138 -16.01 16.87 -4.75
C ASP A 138 -16.49 17.07 -6.19
N LYS A 139 -15.79 16.55 -7.21
CA LYS A 139 -16.20 16.75 -8.60
C LYS A 139 -17.27 15.75 -9.03
N VAL A 140 -18.52 16.05 -8.64
CA VAL A 140 -19.68 15.69 -9.46
C VAL A 140 -19.55 16.45 -10.78
N ARG A 141 -18.95 15.84 -11.81
CA ARG A 141 -19.07 16.38 -13.17
C ARG A 141 -20.55 16.30 -13.54
N LYS A 142 -21.23 17.45 -13.58
CA LYS A 142 -22.55 17.55 -14.21
C LYS A 142 -22.44 16.99 -15.64
N PRO A 143 -23.44 16.25 -16.13
CA PRO A 143 -23.47 15.84 -17.53
C PRO A 143 -23.34 17.10 -18.39
N VAL A 144 -22.43 17.07 -19.36
CA VAL A 144 -22.35 18.10 -20.38
C VAL A 144 -23.66 18.01 -21.16
N THR A 145 -24.60 18.90 -20.86
CA THR A 145 -25.73 19.18 -21.75
C THR A 145 -25.14 19.92 -22.94
N SER A 146 -25.07 19.24 -24.07
CA SER A 146 -24.86 19.85 -25.37
C SER A 146 -26.13 20.62 -25.74
N ASP A 147 -26.02 21.95 -25.79
CA ASP A 147 -26.83 22.77 -26.69
C ASP A 147 -26.23 22.70 -28.11
#